data_AF-A0A0C2V7D2-F1
#
_entry.id   AF-A0A0C2V7D2-F1
#
_cell.length_a   1.000
_cell.length_b   1.000
_cell.length_c   1.000
_cell.angle_alpha   90.00
_cell.angle_beta   90.00
_cell.angle_gamma   90.00
#
_symmetry.space_group_name_H-M   'P 1'
#
loop_
_entity.id
_entity.type
_entity.pdbx_description
1 polymer ?
#
loop_
_entity_poly.entity_id
_entity_poly.type
_entity_poly.pdbx_seq_one_letter_code
_entity_poly.pdbx_strand_id
1 'polypeptide(L)'
;MNWLAHIFLSKQTIDCQLGNYLADPLKCQVWDGASRDMCEGMRIHQIIDSYTDSHPMVSISKARLRKKGLLKPVIIDLTYDYLLTKHWERFSYIPKVEFLNTFNYNGYHRALELPTLPQELVLNLIKNDRLNRYNTLEQLRESFGRIDDRLSIKLREKETASGYFDDVVENLNGLEGDFLEFFYQLCEYLSEKLELSHIR
;
A
#
# COMPACT_ATOMS: atom_id res chain seq x y z
N MET A 1 -5.44 -1.06 -1.85
CA MET A 1 -4.49 -0.16 -1.14
C MET A 1 -3.11 -0.37 -1.72
N ASN A 2 -2.09 0.44 -1.38
CA ASN A 2 -0.71 0.17 -1.84
C ASN A 2 0.20 -0.30 -0.69
N TRP A 3 1.46 -0.61 -0.99
CA TRP A 3 2.36 -1.37 -0.14
C TRP A 3 2.48 -0.87 1.31
N LEU A 4 2.49 0.45 1.55
CA LEU A 4 2.66 0.96 2.91
C LEU A 4 1.46 0.59 3.79
N ALA A 5 0.24 0.81 3.31
CA ALA A 5 -0.95 0.45 4.05
C ALA A 5 -1.07 -1.06 4.27
N HIS A 6 -0.72 -1.87 3.27
CA HIS A 6 -0.71 -3.34 3.41
C HIS A 6 0.24 -3.80 4.53
N ILE A 7 1.45 -3.26 4.58
CA ILE A 7 2.42 -3.57 5.65
C ILE A 7 1.93 -3.03 7.00
N PHE A 8 1.36 -1.82 7.03
CA PHE A 8 0.81 -1.21 8.23
C PHE A 8 -0.35 -2.03 8.83
N LEU A 9 -1.24 -2.57 7.99
CA LEU A 9 -2.41 -3.36 8.40
C LEU A 9 -2.10 -4.85 8.64
N SER A 10 -0.83 -5.25 8.60
CA SER A 10 -0.40 -6.62 8.88
C SER A 10 -0.25 -6.87 10.38
N LYS A 11 -0.23 -8.15 10.79
CA LYS A 11 0.23 -8.54 12.13
C LYS A 11 1.69 -8.10 12.32
N GLN A 12 2.07 -7.76 13.55
CA GLN A 12 3.41 -7.26 13.90
C GLN A 12 4.50 -8.34 13.94
N THR A 13 4.46 -9.25 12.98
CA THR A 13 5.52 -10.22 12.69
C THR A 13 6.10 -9.89 11.33
N ILE A 14 7.42 -9.90 11.19
CA ILE A 14 8.06 -9.56 9.91
C ILE A 14 7.60 -10.47 8.77
N ASP A 15 7.40 -11.76 9.03
CA ASP A 15 6.93 -12.70 8.02
C ASP A 15 5.52 -12.38 7.52
N CYS A 16 4.59 -11.97 8.39
CA CYS A 16 3.28 -11.49 7.95
C CYS A 16 3.37 -10.21 7.11
N GLN A 17 4.19 -9.25 7.53
CA GLN A 17 4.38 -7.99 6.79
C GLN A 17 4.98 -8.24 5.40
N LEU A 18 6.02 -9.09 5.32
CA LEU A 18 6.62 -9.50 4.05
C LEU A 18 5.64 -10.32 3.21
N GLY A 19 4.86 -11.22 3.81
CA GLY A 19 3.82 -11.98 3.12
C GLY A 19 2.76 -11.08 2.48
N ASN A 20 2.31 -10.05 3.19
CA ASN A 20 1.33 -9.09 2.68
C ASN A 20 1.90 -8.25 1.52
N TYR A 21 3.15 -7.78 1.65
CA TYR A 21 3.85 -7.11 0.56
C TYR A 21 4.05 -8.01 -0.67
N LEU A 22 4.46 -9.27 -0.45
CA LEU A 22 4.81 -10.20 -1.52
C LEU A 22 3.58 -10.79 -2.24
N ALA A 23 2.39 -10.64 -1.67
CA ALA A 23 1.15 -11.16 -2.24
C ALA A 23 0.90 -10.66 -3.67
N ASP A 24 1.09 -9.37 -3.92
CA ASP A 24 0.95 -8.77 -5.24
C ASP A 24 2.00 -9.27 -6.26
N PRO A 25 3.32 -9.07 -6.03
CA PRO A 25 4.34 -9.42 -7.01
C PRO A 25 4.42 -10.93 -7.26
N LEU A 26 4.04 -11.76 -6.28
CA LEU A 26 4.00 -13.21 -6.43
C LEU A 26 2.61 -13.75 -6.77
N LYS A 27 1.59 -12.89 -6.92
CA LYS A 27 0.20 -13.30 -7.18
C LYS A 27 -0.31 -14.34 -6.19
N CYS A 28 -0.01 -14.15 -4.90
CA CYS A 28 -0.34 -15.04 -3.79
C CYS A 28 0.21 -16.47 -3.94
N GLN A 29 1.22 -16.69 -4.80
CA GLN A 29 1.89 -17.98 -4.93
C GLN A 29 2.89 -18.16 -3.79
N VAL A 30 2.63 -19.18 -2.97
CA VAL A 30 3.53 -19.61 -1.90
C VAL A 30 4.60 -20.56 -2.46
N TRP A 31 5.76 -20.58 -1.82
CA TRP A 31 6.86 -21.48 -2.13
C TRP A 31 7.09 -22.47 -0.99
N ASP A 32 7.81 -23.55 -1.27
CA ASP A 32 8.18 -24.53 -0.26
C ASP A 32 9.06 -23.90 0.83
N GLY A 33 8.63 -24.00 2.09
CA GLY A 33 9.32 -23.37 3.23
C GLY A 33 8.83 -21.95 3.56
N ALA A 34 7.81 -21.43 2.88
CA ALA A 34 7.11 -20.23 3.33
C ALA A 34 6.51 -20.47 4.74
N SER A 35 6.72 -19.53 5.66
CA SER A 35 6.20 -19.67 7.01
C SER A 35 4.68 -19.53 7.04
N ARG A 36 4.06 -20.00 8.14
CA ARG A 36 2.63 -19.82 8.37
C ARG A 36 2.24 -18.34 8.35
N ASP A 37 3.08 -17.48 8.91
CA ASP A 37 2.81 -16.04 8.98
C ASP A 37 2.93 -15.36 7.61
N MET A 38 3.85 -15.81 6.73
CA MET A 38 3.90 -15.32 5.35
C MET A 38 2.63 -15.67 4.57
N CYS A 39 2.18 -16.92 4.68
CA CYS A 39 0.93 -17.36 4.07
C CYS A 39 -0.26 -16.56 4.61
N GLU A 40 -0.26 -16.26 5.91
CA GLU A 40 -1.28 -15.42 6.53
C GLU A 40 -1.24 -13.98 6.02
N GLY A 41 -0.05 -13.39 5.88
CA GLY A 41 0.14 -12.07 5.26
C GLY A 41 -0.46 -11.98 3.86
N MET A 42 -0.27 -13.02 3.03
CA MET A 42 -0.88 -13.08 1.70
C MET A 42 -2.41 -13.16 1.74
N ARG A 43 -2.99 -13.83 2.74
CA ARG A 43 -4.45 -13.84 2.92
C ARG A 43 -4.97 -12.49 3.40
N ILE A 44 -4.26 -11.84 4.32
CA ILE A 44 -4.62 -10.51 4.81
C ILE A 44 -4.61 -9.50 3.67
N HIS A 45 -3.64 -9.59 2.75
CA HIS A 45 -3.63 -8.79 1.53
C HIS A 45 -4.94 -8.91 0.75
N GLN A 46 -5.37 -10.14 0.44
CA GLN A 46 -6.62 -10.40 -0.28
C GLN A 46 -7.86 -9.87 0.46
N ILE A 47 -7.86 -9.94 1.79
CA ILE A 47 -8.93 -9.39 2.64
C ILE A 47 -8.98 -7.86 2.51
N ILE A 48 -7.83 -7.19 2.61
CA ILE A 48 -7.72 -5.73 2.47
C ILE A 48 -8.22 -5.30 1.10
N ASP A 49 -7.78 -5.96 0.03
CA ASP A 49 -8.18 -5.60 -1.33
C ASP A 49 -9.67 -5.84 -1.58
N SER A 50 -10.19 -7.00 -1.17
CA SER A 50 -11.62 -7.29 -1.31
C SER A 50 -12.48 -6.28 -0.56
N TYR A 51 -12.05 -5.84 0.63
CA TYR A 51 -12.76 -4.82 1.38
C TYR A 51 -12.65 -3.45 0.69
N THR A 52 -11.45 -3.06 0.27
CA THR A 52 -11.17 -1.78 -0.40
C THR A 52 -11.95 -1.65 -1.71
N ASP A 53 -11.92 -2.67 -2.57
CA ASP A 53 -12.55 -2.63 -3.90
C ASP A 53 -14.07 -2.53 -3.85
N SER A 54 -14.68 -3.10 -2.82
CA SER A 54 -16.13 -3.07 -2.61
C SER A 54 -16.60 -1.85 -1.81
N HIS A 55 -15.68 -1.05 -1.25
CA HIS A 55 -16.05 0.03 -0.35
C HIS A 55 -16.68 1.24 -1.05
N PRO A 56 -17.83 1.77 -0.58
CA PRO A 56 -18.47 2.94 -1.19
C PRO A 56 -17.57 4.18 -1.27
N MET A 57 -16.81 4.48 -0.20
CA MET A 57 -15.90 5.63 -0.19
C MET A 57 -14.79 5.53 -1.23
N VAL A 58 -14.29 4.33 -1.52
CA VAL A 58 -13.28 4.12 -2.57
C VAL A 58 -13.89 4.37 -3.95
N SER A 59 -15.15 3.98 -4.15
CA SER A 59 -15.91 4.31 -5.36
C SER A 59 -16.13 5.83 -5.51
N ILE A 60 -16.46 6.53 -4.43
CA ILE A 60 -16.61 7.99 -4.41
C ILE A 60 -15.27 8.67 -4.74
N SER A 61 -14.17 8.26 -4.11
CA SER A 61 -12.83 8.76 -4.39
C SER A 61 -12.44 8.56 -5.85
N LYS A 62 -12.70 7.38 -6.42
CA LYS A 62 -12.54 7.16 -7.87
C LYS A 62 -13.38 8.16 -8.67
N ALA A 63 -14.62 8.44 -8.29
CA ALA A 63 -15.49 9.38 -9.01
C ALA A 63 -15.05 10.85 -8.95
N ARG A 64 -14.21 11.25 -7.97
CA ARG A 64 -13.63 12.60 -7.87
C ARG A 64 -12.57 12.88 -8.94
N LEU A 65 -11.88 11.85 -9.41
CA LEU A 65 -10.95 11.97 -10.54
C LEU A 65 -11.73 12.08 -11.86
N ARG A 66 -11.02 12.36 -12.97
CA ARG A 66 -11.61 12.39 -14.32
C ARG A 66 -12.56 11.23 -14.62
N LYS A 67 -13.58 11.53 -15.46
CA LYS A 67 -14.73 10.65 -15.74
C LYS A 67 -14.35 9.25 -16.24
N LYS A 68 -13.30 9.11 -17.04
CA LYS A 68 -12.83 7.84 -17.61
C LYS A 68 -11.36 7.62 -17.30
N GLY A 69 -10.98 6.36 -17.12
CA GLY A 69 -9.58 5.99 -16.94
C GLY A 69 -9.40 4.65 -16.22
N LEU A 70 -8.42 3.88 -16.67
CA LEU A 70 -8.07 2.55 -16.17
C LEU A 70 -7.15 2.62 -14.94
N LEU A 71 -6.38 3.69 -14.78
CA LEU A 71 -5.42 3.84 -13.69
C LEU A 71 -6.05 4.44 -12.43
N LYS A 72 -7.33 4.83 -12.46
CA LYS A 72 -8.03 5.41 -11.30
C LYS A 72 -7.85 4.61 -10.01
N PRO A 73 -7.99 3.26 -9.99
CA PRO A 73 -7.76 2.48 -8.78
C PRO A 73 -6.33 2.66 -8.23
N VAL A 74 -5.33 2.50 -9.10
CA VAL A 74 -3.90 2.65 -8.74
C VAL A 74 -3.59 4.05 -8.21
N ILE A 75 -4.21 5.08 -8.78
CA ILE A 75 -4.06 6.46 -8.30
C ILE A 75 -4.64 6.61 -6.90
N ILE A 76 -5.83 6.09 -6.66
CA ILE A 76 -6.43 6.13 -5.32
C ILE A 76 -5.58 5.38 -4.30
N ASP A 77 -5.05 4.20 -4.65
CA ASP A 77 -4.18 3.43 -3.74
C ASP A 77 -2.92 4.21 -3.35
N LEU A 78 -2.26 4.86 -4.32
CA LEU A 78 -1.07 5.69 -4.08
C LEU A 78 -1.40 6.95 -3.26
N THR A 79 -2.54 7.59 -3.55
CA THR A 79 -3.01 8.75 -2.80
C THR A 79 -3.38 8.38 -1.37
N TYR A 80 -3.95 7.20 -1.14
CA TYR A 80 -4.30 6.72 0.20
C TYR A 80 -3.05 6.37 1.02
N ASP A 81 -1.99 5.81 0.42
CA ASP A 81 -0.69 5.67 1.09
C ASP A 81 -0.10 7.04 1.49
N TYR A 82 -0.21 8.05 0.62
CA TYR A 82 0.15 9.45 0.95
C TYR A 82 -0.65 9.98 2.15
N LEU A 83 -1.97 9.83 2.12
CA LEU A 83 -2.85 10.29 3.21
C LEU A 83 -2.62 9.53 4.51
N LEU A 84 -2.28 8.24 4.46
CA LEU A 84 -1.85 7.46 5.61
C LEU A 84 -0.59 8.06 6.24
N THR A 85 0.40 8.45 5.44
CA THR A 85 1.60 9.09 6.01
C THR A 85 1.30 10.45 6.63
N LYS A 86 0.37 11.22 6.04
CA LYS A 86 -0.06 12.54 6.52
C LYS A 86 -0.79 12.42 7.87
N HIS A 87 -1.59 11.37 8.03
CA HIS A 87 -2.42 11.12 9.22
C HIS A 87 -1.88 10.03 10.15
N TRP A 88 -0.60 9.70 10.05
CA TRP A 88 -0.01 8.55 10.72
C TRP A 88 -0.33 8.48 12.23
N GLU A 89 -0.18 9.60 12.94
CA GLU A 89 -0.43 9.71 14.38
C GLU A 89 -1.90 9.51 14.79
N ARG A 90 -2.83 9.55 13.83
CA ARG A 90 -4.25 9.22 14.07
C ARG A 90 -4.47 7.72 14.13
N PHE A 91 -3.69 6.94 13.39
CA PHE A 91 -3.92 5.50 13.21
C PHE A 91 -2.90 4.62 13.93
N SER A 92 -1.73 5.14 14.28
CA SER A 92 -0.64 4.38 14.90
C SER A 92 -0.25 4.95 16.26
N TYR A 93 0.04 4.07 17.22
CA TYR A 93 0.77 4.44 18.43
C TYR A 93 2.28 4.53 18.23
N ILE A 94 2.81 3.88 17.20
CA ILE A 94 4.24 3.83 16.88
C ILE A 94 4.57 4.94 15.88
N PRO A 95 5.58 5.80 16.14
CA PRO A 95 6.01 6.80 15.18
C PRO A 95 6.42 6.18 13.84
N LYS A 96 6.05 6.81 12.72
CA LYS A 96 6.29 6.27 11.37
C LYS A 96 7.75 5.90 11.11
N VAL A 97 8.67 6.75 11.55
CA VAL A 97 10.11 6.53 11.37
C VAL A 97 10.56 5.26 12.09
N GLU A 98 10.07 5.03 13.31
CA GLU A 98 10.37 3.82 14.08
C GLU A 98 9.77 2.57 13.44
N PHE A 99 8.53 2.67 12.97
CA PHE A 99 7.85 1.58 12.26
C PHE A 99 8.63 1.15 11.00
N LEU A 100 8.97 2.11 10.14
CA LEU A 100 9.70 1.85 8.89
C LEU A 100 11.13 1.34 9.14
N ASN A 101 11.83 1.88 10.14
CA ASN A 101 13.17 1.41 10.50
C ASN A 101 13.14 -0.03 11.01
N THR A 102 12.17 -0.37 11.85
CA THR A 102 11.97 -1.74 12.36
C THR A 102 11.67 -2.70 11.21
N PHE A 103 10.75 -2.32 10.30
CA PHE A 103 10.43 -3.12 9.12
C PHE A 103 11.66 -3.32 8.22
N ASN A 104 12.39 -2.24 7.90
CA ASN A 104 13.55 -2.31 7.02
C ASN A 104 14.67 -3.18 7.60
N TYR A 105 14.95 -3.06 8.90
CA TYR A 105 15.97 -3.87 9.57
C TYR A 105 15.57 -5.36 9.57
N ASN A 106 14.39 -5.68 10.09
CA ASN A 106 13.94 -7.07 10.19
C ASN A 106 13.74 -7.70 8.80
N GLY A 107 13.16 -6.94 7.87
CA GLY A 107 12.89 -7.35 6.50
C GLY A 107 14.17 -7.64 5.73
N TYR A 108 15.21 -6.83 5.92
CA TYR A 108 16.52 -7.07 5.29
C TYR A 108 17.11 -8.40 5.76
N HIS A 109 17.16 -8.63 7.08
CA HIS A 109 17.71 -9.86 7.64
C HIS A 109 16.91 -11.08 7.21
N ARG A 110 15.57 -10.98 7.24
CA ARG A 110 14.71 -12.08 6.84
C ARG A 110 14.80 -12.39 5.34
N ALA A 111 14.99 -11.37 4.49
CA ALA A 111 15.12 -11.54 3.05
C ALA A 111 16.29 -12.46 2.65
N LEU A 112 17.36 -12.49 3.44
CA LEU A 112 18.55 -13.32 3.14
C LEU A 112 18.26 -14.84 3.21
N GLU A 113 17.17 -15.22 3.84
CA GLU A 113 16.72 -16.61 3.99
C GLU A 113 15.60 -16.98 3.00
N LEU A 114 15.15 -16.04 2.19
CA LEU A 114 14.09 -16.27 1.21
C LEU A 114 14.65 -16.83 -0.10
N PRO A 115 13.83 -17.50 -0.93
CA PRO A 115 14.23 -17.84 -2.29
C PRO A 115 14.56 -16.59 -3.11
N THR A 116 15.31 -16.78 -4.20
CA THR A 116 15.87 -15.70 -5.02
C THR A 116 14.86 -14.61 -5.40
N LEU A 117 13.68 -14.99 -5.92
CA LEU A 117 12.69 -14.00 -6.38
C LEU A 117 12.09 -13.17 -5.22
N PRO A 118 11.49 -13.76 -4.16
CA PRO A 118 11.06 -13.00 -2.98
C PRO A 118 12.19 -12.19 -2.32
N GLN A 119 13.40 -12.74 -2.24
CA GLN A 119 14.58 -12.05 -1.70
C GLN A 119 14.88 -10.77 -2.50
N GLU A 120 14.99 -10.86 -3.82
CA GLU A 120 15.26 -9.70 -4.68
C GLU A 120 14.19 -8.62 -4.55
N LEU A 121 12.92 -9.01 -4.46
CA LEU A 121 11.80 -8.07 -4.28
C LEU A 121 11.93 -7.29 -2.97
N VAL A 122 12.14 -7.98 -1.85
CA VAL A 122 12.27 -7.36 -0.52
C VAL A 122 13.53 -6.48 -0.45
N LEU A 123 14.67 -6.97 -0.92
CA LEU A 123 15.91 -6.19 -0.93
C LEU A 123 15.78 -4.94 -1.80
N ASN A 124 15.08 -5.02 -2.94
CA ASN A 124 14.81 -3.87 -3.80
C ASN A 124 13.83 -2.87 -3.16
N LEU A 125 12.84 -3.34 -2.40
CA LEU A 125 11.92 -2.48 -1.65
C LEU A 125 12.69 -1.61 -0.65
N ILE A 126 13.56 -2.26 0.14
CA ILE A 126 14.34 -1.65 1.23
C ILE A 126 15.44 -0.74 0.66
N LYS A 127 16.25 -1.23 -0.29
CA LYS A 127 17.37 -0.47 -0.89
C LYS A 127 16.92 0.85 -1.50
N ASN A 128 15.70 0.89 -2.06
CA ASN A 128 15.16 2.09 -2.69
C ASN A 128 14.30 2.95 -1.75
N ASP A 129 14.19 2.57 -0.47
CA ASP A 129 13.39 3.24 0.56
C ASP A 129 11.97 3.55 0.08
N ARG A 130 11.32 2.58 -0.58
CA ARG A 130 10.06 2.83 -1.33
C ARG A 130 8.90 3.25 -0.43
N LEU A 131 8.85 2.71 0.79
CA LEU A 131 7.77 2.96 1.75
C LEU A 131 7.79 4.38 2.34
N ASN A 132 8.94 5.05 2.26
CA ASN A 132 9.14 6.40 2.79
C ASN A 132 8.97 7.50 1.72
N ARG A 133 8.46 7.17 0.53
CA ARG A 133 8.29 8.13 -0.59
C ARG A 133 6.88 8.66 -0.77
N TYR A 134 6.19 8.87 0.34
CA TYR A 134 4.80 9.37 0.35
C TYR A 134 4.61 10.55 1.31
N ASN A 135 5.67 11.24 1.71
CA ASN A 135 5.59 12.30 2.74
C ASN A 135 5.13 13.65 2.20
N THR A 136 5.26 13.90 0.89
CA THR A 136 4.92 15.17 0.26
C THR A 136 4.17 14.93 -1.05
N LEU A 137 3.43 15.94 -1.52
CA LEU A 137 2.77 15.88 -2.81
C LEU A 137 3.78 15.70 -3.96
N GLU A 138 4.99 16.25 -3.84
CA GLU A 138 6.05 16.03 -4.84
C GLU A 138 6.48 14.56 -4.87
N GLN A 139 6.65 13.91 -3.72
CA GLN A 139 6.96 12.47 -3.68
C GLN A 139 5.81 11.61 -4.21
N LEU A 140 4.56 12.03 -4.01
CA LEU A 140 3.40 11.39 -4.63
C LEU A 140 3.44 11.54 -6.17
N ARG A 141 3.75 12.74 -6.67
CA ARG A 141 3.94 13.00 -8.11
C ARG A 141 5.02 12.12 -8.71
N GLU A 142 6.18 12.02 -8.06
CA GLU A 142 7.26 11.11 -8.49
C GLU A 142 6.80 9.65 -8.53
N SER A 143 5.96 9.25 -7.57
CA SER A 143 5.41 7.90 -7.53
C SER A 143 4.46 7.63 -8.70
N PHE A 144 3.71 8.62 -9.17
CA PHE A 144 2.93 8.52 -10.41
C PHE A 144 3.85 8.37 -11.63
N GLY A 145 4.93 9.14 -11.71
CA GLY A 145 5.92 8.99 -12.78
C GLY A 145 6.54 7.60 -12.86
N ARG A 146 6.80 6.97 -11.71
CA ARG A 146 7.29 5.57 -11.65
C ARG A 146 6.28 4.55 -12.15
N ILE A 147 4.99 4.82 -12.02
CA ILE A 147 3.94 4.00 -12.64
C ILE A 147 4.02 4.16 -14.15
N ASP A 148 4.16 5.39 -14.66
CA ASP A 148 4.27 5.66 -16.11
C ASP A 148 5.43 4.91 -16.77
N ASP A 149 6.56 4.79 -16.08
CA ASP A 149 7.73 4.04 -16.56
C ASP A 149 7.48 2.54 -16.69
N ARG A 150 6.46 2.01 -16.00
CA ARG A 150 6.07 0.59 -16.03
C ARG A 150 4.90 0.31 -16.97
N LEU A 151 4.22 1.35 -17.47
CA LEU A 151 3.09 1.18 -18.38
C LEU A 151 3.57 0.64 -19.73
N SER A 152 2.77 -0.23 -20.34
CA SER A 152 2.97 -0.58 -21.74
C SER A 152 2.87 0.66 -22.63
N ILE A 153 3.62 0.71 -23.73
CA ILE A 153 3.61 1.84 -24.68
C ILE A 153 2.18 2.22 -25.09
N LYS A 154 1.37 1.20 -25.44
CA LYS A 154 -0.04 1.38 -25.86
C LYS A 154 -0.93 2.01 -24.79
N LEU A 155 -0.66 1.72 -23.51
CA LEU A 155 -1.43 2.30 -22.41
C LEU A 155 -0.94 3.71 -22.12
N ARG A 156 0.38 3.93 -22.08
CA ARG A 156 1.00 5.24 -21.83
C ARG A 156 0.58 6.31 -22.83
N GLU A 157 0.38 5.95 -24.09
CA GLU A 157 -0.14 6.86 -25.13
C GLU A 157 -1.58 7.33 -24.86
N LYS A 158 -2.38 6.51 -24.18
CA LYS A 158 -3.79 6.81 -23.90
C LYS A 158 -3.98 7.45 -22.54
N GLU A 159 -3.17 7.03 -21.57
CA GLU A 159 -3.37 7.34 -20.17
C GLU A 159 -2.06 7.22 -19.40
N THR A 160 -1.74 8.24 -18.61
CA THR A 160 -0.62 8.25 -17.69
C THR A 160 -1.12 8.46 -16.27
N ALA A 161 -0.44 7.84 -15.32
CA ALA A 161 -0.62 8.08 -13.90
C ALA A 161 -0.28 9.53 -13.55
N SER A 162 0.80 10.09 -14.09
CA SER A 162 1.17 11.50 -13.83
C SER A 162 0.10 12.46 -14.31
N GLY A 163 -0.68 12.10 -15.35
CA GLY A 163 -1.80 12.89 -15.85
C GLY A 163 -3.01 12.97 -14.90
N TYR A 164 -3.00 12.27 -13.76
CA TYR A 164 -3.99 12.41 -12.69
C TYR A 164 -3.58 13.37 -11.58
N PHE A 165 -2.33 13.88 -11.61
CA PHE A 165 -1.81 14.63 -10.47
C PHE A 165 -2.65 15.88 -10.16
N ASP A 166 -3.03 16.63 -11.17
CA ASP A 166 -3.83 17.84 -10.99
C ASP A 166 -5.24 17.50 -10.48
N ASP A 167 -5.89 16.47 -11.01
CA ASP A 167 -7.18 15.96 -10.49
C ASP A 167 -7.10 15.63 -8.99
N VAL A 168 -6.00 14.98 -8.56
CA VAL A 168 -5.78 14.62 -7.16
C VAL A 168 -5.59 15.86 -6.29
N VAL A 169 -4.81 16.84 -6.75
CA VAL A 169 -4.56 18.08 -6.00
C VAL A 169 -5.84 18.91 -5.87
N GLU A 170 -6.59 19.07 -6.96
CA GLU A 170 -7.86 19.80 -6.97
C GLU A 170 -8.90 19.17 -6.05
N ASN A 171 -8.93 17.84 -5.95
CA ASN A 171 -9.90 17.10 -5.15
C ASN A 171 -9.35 16.62 -3.80
N LEU A 172 -8.16 17.07 -3.38
CA LEU A 172 -7.43 16.49 -2.25
C LEU A 172 -8.24 16.50 -0.95
N ASN A 173 -8.94 17.59 -0.65
CA ASN A 173 -9.78 17.69 0.55
C ASN A 173 -10.92 16.66 0.56
N GLY A 174 -11.51 16.39 -0.61
CA GLY A 174 -12.57 15.38 -0.74
C GLY A 174 -12.02 13.96 -0.61
N LEU A 175 -10.88 13.70 -1.26
CA LEU A 175 -10.17 12.42 -1.16
C LEU A 175 -9.70 12.13 0.28
N GLU A 176 -9.26 13.16 1.00
CA GLU A 176 -8.86 13.07 2.39
C GLU A 176 -10.04 12.73 3.32
N GLY A 177 -11.21 13.34 3.10
CA GLY A 177 -12.42 12.99 3.84
C GLY A 177 -12.83 11.53 3.61
N ASP A 178 -12.90 11.12 2.34
CA ASP A 178 -13.25 9.74 1.97
C ASP A 178 -12.26 8.73 2.58
N PHE A 179 -10.96 9.03 2.53
CA PHE A 179 -9.90 8.20 3.10
C PHE A 179 -10.05 8.05 4.62
N LEU A 180 -10.27 9.14 5.35
CA LEU A 180 -10.38 9.09 6.80
C LEU A 180 -11.55 8.22 7.25
N GLU A 181 -12.69 8.31 6.55
CA GLU A 181 -13.86 7.48 6.83
C GLU A 181 -13.60 6.01 6.47
N PHE A 182 -13.13 5.75 5.25
CA PHE A 182 -12.79 4.41 4.78
C PHE A 182 -11.77 3.70 5.66
N PHE A 183 -10.65 4.38 5.94
CA PHE A 183 -9.50 3.76 6.59
C PHE A 183 -9.79 3.46 8.05
N TYR A 184 -10.59 4.31 8.72
CA TYR A 184 -11.10 4.00 10.07
C TYR A 184 -11.93 2.71 10.07
N GLN A 185 -12.90 2.58 9.15
CA GLN A 185 -13.74 1.38 9.05
C GLN A 185 -12.92 0.13 8.68
N LEU A 186 -11.90 0.27 7.83
CA LEU A 186 -10.97 -0.82 7.50
C LEU A 186 -10.16 -1.26 8.73
N CYS A 187 -9.67 -0.31 9.52
CA CYS A 187 -8.99 -0.59 10.78
C CYS A 187 -9.89 -1.35 11.76
N GLU A 188 -11.14 -0.90 11.96
CA GLU A 188 -12.10 -1.61 12.82
C GLU A 188 -12.37 -3.04 12.32
N TYR A 189 -12.67 -3.19 11.02
CA TYR A 189 -12.93 -4.48 10.40
C TYR A 189 -11.76 -5.47 10.58
N LEU A 190 -10.53 -5.00 10.45
CA LEU A 190 -9.34 -5.84 10.62
C LEU A 190 -9.03 -6.12 12.08
N SER A 191 -9.25 -5.16 12.98
CA SER A 191 -9.04 -5.36 14.42
C SER A 191 -9.96 -6.44 14.97
N GLU A 192 -11.23 -6.46 14.58
CA GLU A 192 -12.18 -7.53 14.95
C GLU A 192 -11.77 -8.90 14.41
N LYS A 193 -11.14 -8.93 13.22
CA LYS A 193 -10.82 -10.17 12.51
C LYS A 193 -9.44 -10.73 12.86
N LEU A 194 -8.50 -9.89 13.26
CA LEU A 194 -7.06 -10.21 13.35
C LEU A 194 -6.39 -9.85 14.70
N GLU A 195 -7.11 -9.23 15.64
CA GLU A 195 -6.60 -8.80 16.96
C GLU A 195 -5.34 -7.90 16.87
N LEU A 196 -5.37 -6.87 16.02
CA LEU A 196 -4.22 -5.97 15.79
C LEU A 196 -4.07 -4.94 16.93
N SER A 197 -3.02 -5.03 17.74
CA SER A 197 -2.82 -4.18 18.92
C SER A 197 -2.12 -2.84 18.68
N HIS A 198 -1.60 -2.59 17.46
CA HIS A 198 -0.83 -1.38 17.12
C HIS A 198 -1.66 -0.29 16.44
N ILE A 199 -2.85 -0.65 15.97
CA ILE A 199 -3.82 0.25 15.35
C ILE A 199 -4.60 0.96 16.47
N ARG A 200 -4.80 2.28 16.32
CA ARG A 200 -5.60 3.09 17.24
C ARG A 200 -7.10 2.94 17.02
#